data_AF-A0A7T6XCK6-F1
#
_entry.id   AF-A0A7T6XCK6-F1
#
_cell.length_a   1.000
_cell.length_b   1.000
_cell.length_c   1.000
_cell.angle_alpha   90.00
_cell.angle_beta   90.00
_cell.angle_gamma   90.00
#
_symmetry.space_group_name_H-M   'P 1'
#
loop_
_entity.id
_entity.type
_entity.pdbx_description
1 polymer ?
#
loop_
_entity_poly.entity_id
_entity_poly.type
_entity_poly.pdbx_seq_one_letter_code
_entity_poly.pdbx_strand_id
1 'polypeptide(L)'
;NGISFIQVAEAYLQETTDVIQSIRELSVQSANGIYSAEDRMYIQVEVSQLVAEIDRIASHAQFNGMNMLTGRFARETGENAVAASMWFHIGANMDQRTRAYIGTMTAAALGVRDVGDESILNIDDPEKANRAIGTLDEAIKKINKQRADLGAYQNRLEYTVIGVNVAAENLQAAESRIRDVDMAKEMVDYTK
;
A
#
# COMPACT_ATOMS: atom_id res chain seq x y z
N ASN A 1 2.83 14.31 3.66
CA ASN A 1 4.16 13.68 3.49
C ASN A 1 4.03 12.32 2.84
N GLY A 2 4.85 12.03 1.83
CA GLY A 2 4.79 10.77 1.06
C GLY A 2 5.19 9.53 1.85
N ILE A 3 6.17 9.66 2.76
CA ILE A 3 6.54 8.57 3.69
C ILE A 3 5.36 8.19 4.59
N SER A 4 4.69 9.18 5.21
CA SER A 4 3.51 8.92 6.04
C SER A 4 2.37 8.27 5.27
N PHE A 5 2.15 8.68 4.01
CA PHE A 5 1.16 8.04 3.14
C PHE A 5 1.51 6.54 2.93
N ILE A 6 2.77 6.23 2.64
CA ILE A 6 3.21 4.84 2.44
C ILE A 6 3.07 4.02 3.72
N GLN A 7 3.46 4.57 4.87
CA GLN A 7 3.35 3.89 6.17
C GLN A 7 1.90 3.58 6.54
N VAL A 8 0.98 4.52 6.30
CA VAL A 8 -0.46 4.28 6.50
C VAL A 8 -0.97 3.19 5.55
N ALA A 9 -0.52 3.20 4.29
CA ALA A 9 -0.90 2.15 3.33
C ALA A 9 -0.44 0.77 3.82
N GLU A 10 0.80 0.66 4.29
CA GLU A 10 1.37 -0.59 4.78
C GLU A 10 0.64 -1.11 6.02
N ALA A 11 0.24 -0.23 6.94
CA ALA A 11 -0.53 -0.61 8.12
C ALA A 11 -1.87 -1.27 7.74
N TYR A 12 -2.62 -0.70 6.81
CA TYR A 12 -3.88 -1.31 6.33
C TYR A 12 -3.64 -2.64 5.58
N LEU A 13 -2.53 -2.75 4.85
CA LEU A 13 -2.17 -4.02 4.19
C LEU A 13 -1.76 -5.10 5.18
N GLN A 14 -1.13 -4.74 6.30
CA GLN A 14 -0.85 -5.68 7.37
C GLN A 14 -2.15 -6.21 7.98
N GLU A 15 -3.10 -5.33 8.30
CA GLU A 15 -4.42 -5.73 8.81
C GLU A 15 -5.15 -6.66 7.84
N THR A 16 -5.13 -6.34 6.54
CA THR A 16 -5.70 -7.19 5.49
C THR A 16 -5.00 -8.56 5.42
N THR A 17 -3.68 -8.59 5.60
CA THR A 17 -2.90 -9.84 5.61
C THR A 17 -3.30 -10.72 6.78
N ASP A 18 -3.47 -10.15 7.97
CA ASP A 18 -3.83 -10.87 9.19
C ASP A 18 -5.23 -11.48 9.05
N VAL A 19 -6.19 -10.73 8.50
CA VAL A 19 -7.55 -11.24 8.21
C VAL A 19 -7.51 -12.41 7.22
N ILE A 20 -6.70 -12.33 6.16
CA ILE A 20 -6.58 -13.41 5.18
C ILE A 20 -5.92 -14.66 5.77
N GLN A 21 -4.95 -14.49 6.67
CA GLN A 21 -4.36 -15.61 7.40
C GLN A 21 -5.41 -16.32 8.27
N SER A 22 -6.28 -15.58 8.96
CA SER A 22 -7.41 -16.17 9.70
C SER A 22 -8.37 -16.92 8.77
N ILE A 23 -8.73 -16.37 7.61
CA ILE A 23 -9.57 -17.07 6.62
C ILE A 23 -8.89 -18.36 6.13
N ARG A 24 -7.57 -18.33 5.96
CA ARG A 24 -6.78 -19.52 5.57
C ARG A 24 -6.80 -20.59 6.64
N GLU A 25 -6.69 -20.21 7.91
CA GLU A 25 -6.81 -21.16 9.04
C GLU A 25 -8.20 -21.82 9.06
N LEU A 26 -9.26 -21.04 8.92
CA LEU A 26 -10.64 -21.55 8.82
C LEU A 26 -10.85 -22.45 7.60
N SER A 27 -10.22 -22.11 6.46
CA SER A 27 -10.27 -22.94 5.25
C SER A 27 -9.56 -24.29 5.46
N VAL A 28 -8.42 -24.30 6.14
CA VAL A 28 -7.72 -25.54 6.54
C VAL A 28 -8.56 -26.36 7.51
N GLN A 29 -9.23 -25.71 8.46
CA GLN A 29 -10.16 -26.40 9.37
C GLN A 29 -11.30 -27.07 8.59
N SER A 30 -11.98 -26.32 7.70
CA SER A 30 -13.08 -26.82 6.89
C SER A 30 -12.68 -27.95 5.93
N ALA A 31 -11.43 -27.94 5.44
CA ALA A 31 -10.89 -28.98 4.59
C ALA A 31 -10.69 -30.33 5.31
N ASN A 32 -10.73 -30.37 6.65
CA ASN A 32 -10.62 -31.64 7.38
C ASN A 32 -11.93 -32.43 7.34
N GLY A 33 -11.84 -33.71 6.96
CA GLY A 33 -13.01 -34.61 6.85
C GLY A 33 -13.71 -34.98 8.16
N ILE A 34 -13.26 -34.45 9.30
CA ILE A 34 -13.87 -34.69 10.63
C ILE A 34 -15.02 -33.74 10.94
N TYR A 35 -15.14 -32.62 10.23
CA TYR A 35 -16.21 -31.64 10.43
C TYR A 35 -17.48 -32.08 9.71
N SER A 36 -18.63 -31.85 10.34
CA SER A 36 -19.93 -32.07 9.70
C SER A 36 -20.24 -30.94 8.70
N ALA A 37 -21.28 -31.12 7.88
CA ALA A 37 -21.75 -30.06 7.00
C ALA A 37 -22.29 -28.84 7.78
N GLU A 38 -22.84 -29.07 8.98
CA GLU A 38 -23.31 -27.99 9.85
C GLU A 38 -22.13 -27.19 10.43
N ASP A 39 -21.06 -27.87 10.87
CA ASP A 39 -19.85 -27.19 11.36
C ASP A 39 -19.23 -26.32 10.26
N ARG A 40 -19.15 -26.83 9.03
CA ARG A 40 -18.67 -26.05 7.88
C ARG A 40 -19.53 -24.84 7.58
N MET A 41 -20.82 -24.88 7.88
CA MET A 41 -21.71 -23.73 7.74
C MET A 41 -21.39 -22.64 8.77
N TYR A 42 -21.09 -22.99 10.01
CA TYR A 42 -20.64 -22.02 11.01
C TYR A 42 -19.29 -21.39 10.63
N ILE A 43 -18.35 -22.18 10.13
CA ILE A 43 -17.05 -21.68 9.62
C ILE A 43 -17.28 -20.76 8.40
N GLN A 44 -18.19 -21.10 7.49
CA GLN A 44 -18.55 -20.25 6.35
C GLN A 44 -19.09 -18.89 6.78
N VAL A 45 -19.89 -18.84 7.84
CA VAL A 45 -20.40 -17.57 8.40
C VAL A 45 -19.24 -16.71 8.89
N GLU A 46 -18.27 -17.30 9.60
CA GLU A 46 -17.08 -16.59 10.08
C GLU A 46 -16.23 -16.07 8.91
N VAL A 47 -15.96 -16.91 7.91
CA VAL A 47 -15.27 -16.49 6.68
C VAL A 47 -16.01 -15.35 6.00
N SER A 48 -17.34 -15.38 5.95
CA SER A 48 -18.13 -14.31 5.33
C SER A 48 -17.96 -12.96 6.04
N GLN A 49 -17.85 -12.96 7.38
CA GLN A 49 -17.57 -11.75 8.14
C GLN A 49 -16.15 -11.24 7.89
N LEU A 50 -15.16 -12.14 7.85
CA LEU A 50 -13.77 -11.76 7.57
C LEU A 50 -13.62 -11.20 6.14
N VAL A 51 -14.36 -11.72 5.17
CA VAL A 51 -14.37 -11.17 3.80
C VAL A 51 -15.00 -9.78 3.75
N ALA A 52 -16.10 -9.57 4.47
CA ALA A 52 -16.69 -8.23 4.62
C ALA A 52 -15.71 -7.26 5.31
N GLU A 53 -14.92 -7.74 6.27
CA GLU A 53 -13.90 -6.96 6.94
C GLU A 53 -12.77 -6.54 5.99
N ILE A 54 -12.33 -7.41 5.08
CA ILE A 54 -11.36 -7.06 4.03
C ILE A 54 -11.90 -5.90 3.17
N ASP A 55 -13.14 -5.99 2.72
CA ASP A 55 -13.78 -4.92 1.92
C ASP A 55 -13.92 -3.62 2.73
N ARG A 56 -14.26 -3.74 4.02
CA ARG A 56 -14.31 -2.60 4.94
C ARG A 56 -12.93 -1.94 5.04
N ILE A 57 -11.87 -2.67 5.35
CA ILE A 57 -10.50 -2.15 5.44
C ILE A 57 -10.11 -1.45 4.14
N ALA A 58 -10.35 -2.09 2.98
CA ALA A 58 -10.01 -1.51 1.68
C ALA A 58 -10.75 -0.19 1.40
N SER A 59 -12.02 -0.08 1.79
CA SER A 59 -12.84 1.13 1.61
C SER A 59 -12.54 2.25 2.61
N HIS A 60 -12.13 1.90 3.83
CA HIS A 60 -11.82 2.84 4.91
C HIS A 60 -10.36 3.27 4.93
N ALA A 61 -9.48 2.58 4.21
CA ALA A 61 -8.08 2.93 4.06
C ALA A 61 -7.92 4.28 3.36
N GLN A 62 -7.87 5.34 4.16
CA GLN A 62 -7.86 6.72 3.71
C GLN A 62 -6.66 7.47 4.26
N PHE A 63 -6.06 8.30 3.41
CA PHE A 63 -5.10 9.30 3.82
C PHE A 63 -5.53 10.66 3.29
N ASN A 64 -5.73 11.62 4.19
CA ASN A 64 -6.19 12.97 3.84
C ASN A 64 -7.46 12.95 2.96
N GLY A 65 -8.42 12.07 3.28
CA GLY A 65 -9.68 11.90 2.54
C GLY A 65 -9.57 11.15 1.20
N MET A 66 -8.39 10.64 0.83
CA MET A 66 -8.21 9.85 -0.39
C MET A 66 -8.17 8.36 -0.07
N ASN A 67 -9.06 7.58 -0.69
CA ASN A 67 -9.01 6.12 -0.63
C ASN A 67 -7.74 5.59 -1.31
N MET A 68 -7.02 4.73 -0.59
CA MET A 68 -5.68 4.28 -0.98
C MET A 68 -5.70 2.92 -1.68
N LEU A 69 -6.58 2.01 -1.23
CA LEU A 69 -6.58 0.58 -1.61
C LEU A 69 -7.65 0.21 -2.64
N THR A 70 -8.43 1.17 -3.13
CA THR A 70 -9.54 0.94 -4.07
C THR A 70 -9.13 1.03 -5.54
N GLY A 71 -7.84 0.95 -5.85
CA GLY A 71 -7.32 1.01 -7.22
C GLY A 71 -7.17 2.42 -7.80
N ARG A 72 -7.53 3.46 -7.03
CA ARG A 72 -7.40 4.86 -7.45
C ARG A 72 -5.99 5.23 -7.93
N PHE A 73 -4.95 4.61 -7.38
CA PHE A 73 -3.54 4.85 -7.70
C PHE A 73 -2.87 3.66 -8.41
N ALA A 74 -3.65 2.75 -8.98
CA ALA A 74 -3.12 1.56 -9.64
C ALA A 74 -2.37 1.89 -10.95
N ARG A 75 -1.52 0.96 -11.39
CA ARG A 75 -0.90 1.04 -12.72
C ARG A 75 -1.95 0.75 -13.79
N GLU A 76 -1.95 1.57 -14.84
CA GLU A 76 -2.76 1.33 -16.03
C GLU A 76 -2.27 0.03 -16.69
N THR A 77 -3.09 -1.01 -16.58
CA THR A 77 -2.79 -2.35 -17.10
C THR A 77 -3.86 -2.83 -18.09
N GLY A 78 -4.72 -1.91 -18.55
CA GLY A 78 -5.82 -2.19 -19.50
C GLY A 78 -7.13 -2.63 -18.83
N GLU A 79 -7.07 -3.25 -17.64
CA GLU A 79 -8.25 -3.73 -16.89
C GLU A 79 -8.73 -2.79 -15.78
N ASN A 80 -7.92 -1.80 -15.39
CA ASN A 80 -8.22 -0.85 -14.32
C ASN A 80 -8.37 0.58 -14.86
N ALA A 81 -9.47 1.25 -14.50
CA ALA A 81 -9.61 2.68 -14.72
C ALA A 81 -8.73 3.44 -13.71
N VAL A 82 -7.61 4.01 -14.17
CA VAL A 82 -6.73 4.82 -13.32
C VAL A 82 -7.42 6.15 -13.02
N ALA A 83 -8.02 6.26 -11.84
CA ALA A 83 -8.74 7.46 -11.43
C ALA A 83 -7.81 8.61 -10.97
N ALA A 84 -6.58 8.29 -10.51
CA ALA A 84 -5.59 9.30 -10.13
C ALA A 84 -4.15 8.78 -10.17
N SER A 85 -3.18 9.69 -10.10
CA SER A 85 -1.76 9.37 -9.96
C SER A 85 -1.21 9.98 -8.67
N MET A 86 -0.51 9.18 -7.85
CA MET A 86 0.15 9.67 -6.64
C MET A 86 1.58 10.09 -6.96
N TRP A 87 1.80 11.40 -7.10
CA TRP A 87 3.12 11.99 -7.29
C TRP A 87 3.63 12.61 -6.00
N PHE A 88 4.87 12.32 -5.65
CA PHE A 88 5.60 12.98 -4.57
C PHE A 88 6.68 13.88 -5.16
N HIS A 89 6.63 15.17 -4.84
CA HIS A 89 7.71 16.09 -5.16
C HIS A 89 8.83 15.90 -4.13
N ILE A 90 10.03 15.63 -4.62
CA ILE A 90 11.18 15.21 -3.78
C ILE A 90 12.40 16.10 -4.01
N GLY A 91 12.24 17.23 -4.69
CA GLY A 91 13.31 18.18 -4.95
C GLY A 91 12.80 19.61 -5.05
N ALA A 92 13.71 20.55 -5.28
CA ALA A 92 13.43 21.99 -5.32
C ALA A 92 13.02 22.49 -6.71
N ASN A 93 13.36 21.75 -7.77
CA ASN A 93 13.11 22.16 -9.15
C ASN A 93 11.91 21.44 -9.76
N MET A 94 11.35 22.06 -10.81
CA MET A 94 10.28 21.48 -11.62
C MET A 94 10.64 20.06 -12.08
N ASP A 95 9.62 19.18 -12.11
CA ASP A 95 9.72 17.76 -12.50
C ASP A 95 10.58 16.84 -11.62
N GLN A 96 11.10 17.30 -10.47
CA GLN A 96 11.74 16.44 -9.47
C GLN A 96 10.70 15.67 -8.65
N ARG A 97 9.99 14.74 -9.31
CA ARG A 97 8.90 13.95 -8.72
C ARG A 97 9.05 12.46 -8.92
N THR A 98 8.59 11.68 -7.95
CA THR A 98 8.46 10.22 -8.05
C THR A 98 7.00 9.81 -7.98
N ARG A 99 6.60 8.82 -8.77
CA ARG A 99 5.24 8.26 -8.75
C ARG A 99 5.23 6.98 -7.94
N ALA A 100 4.32 6.89 -6.99
CA ALA A 100 4.01 5.65 -6.29
C ALA A 100 2.75 5.02 -6.86
N TYR A 101 2.67 3.69 -6.80
CA TYR A 101 1.53 2.92 -7.26
C TYR A 101 1.01 2.04 -6.14
N ILE A 102 -0.31 1.99 -6.02
CA ILE A 102 -1.01 1.08 -5.10
C ILE A 102 -2.10 0.38 -5.89
N GLY A 103 -2.01 -0.94 -5.99
CA GLY A 103 -3.03 -1.78 -6.60
C GLY A 103 -4.32 -1.85 -5.79
N THR A 104 -5.37 -2.36 -6.40
CA THR A 104 -6.64 -2.63 -5.71
C THR A 104 -6.47 -3.82 -4.76
N MET A 105 -6.90 -3.67 -3.49
CA MET A 105 -6.77 -4.68 -2.44
C MET A 105 -8.11 -5.04 -1.78
N THR A 106 -9.21 -4.82 -2.51
CA THR A 106 -10.57 -5.28 -2.14
C THR A 106 -10.66 -6.80 -2.24
N ALA A 107 -11.64 -7.43 -1.58
CA ALA A 107 -11.84 -8.88 -1.62
C ALA A 107 -12.00 -9.42 -3.06
N ALA A 108 -12.67 -8.67 -3.94
CA ALA A 108 -12.80 -9.02 -5.36
C ALA A 108 -11.45 -9.06 -6.10
N ALA A 109 -10.62 -8.02 -5.95
CA ALA A 109 -9.29 -7.95 -6.58
C ALA A 109 -8.31 -9.01 -6.05
N LEU A 110 -8.49 -9.42 -4.80
CA LEU A 110 -7.73 -10.47 -4.14
C LEU A 110 -8.24 -11.88 -4.52
N GLY A 111 -9.39 -12.00 -5.16
CA GLY A 111 -10.01 -13.29 -5.54
C GLY A 111 -10.69 -14.00 -4.38
N VAL A 112 -10.93 -13.30 -3.27
CA VAL A 112 -11.62 -13.81 -2.08
C VAL A 112 -13.16 -13.68 -2.23
N ARG A 113 -13.59 -12.86 -3.18
CA ARG A 113 -14.98 -12.72 -3.62
C ARG A 113 -15.03 -12.87 -5.14
N ASP A 114 -15.97 -13.66 -5.66
CA ASP A 114 -16.09 -13.84 -7.11
C ASP A 114 -16.63 -12.57 -7.77
N VAL A 115 -16.14 -12.24 -8.96
CA VAL A 115 -16.31 -10.92 -9.61
C VAL A 115 -17.63 -10.81 -10.39
N GLY A 116 -18.49 -11.84 -10.34
CA GLY A 116 -19.77 -11.88 -11.06
C GLY A 116 -21.02 -11.95 -10.17
N ASP A 117 -21.04 -12.85 -9.19
CA ASP A 117 -22.27 -13.24 -8.48
C ASP A 117 -22.32 -12.76 -7.02
N GLU A 118 -21.34 -11.94 -6.60
CA GLU A 118 -21.09 -11.54 -5.20
C GLU A 118 -20.92 -12.70 -4.21
N SER A 119 -20.85 -13.94 -4.70
CA SER A 119 -20.67 -15.11 -3.84
C SER A 119 -19.29 -15.05 -3.20
N ILE A 120 -19.31 -15.04 -1.87
CA ILE A 120 -18.13 -15.20 -1.04
C ILE A 120 -17.52 -16.58 -1.33
N LEU A 121 -16.21 -16.70 -1.15
CA LEU A 121 -15.52 -17.97 -1.26
C LEU A 121 -16.23 -19.06 -0.42
N ASN A 122 -16.74 -20.07 -1.12
CA ASN A 122 -17.48 -21.16 -0.50
C ASN A 122 -16.51 -22.24 -0.02
N ILE A 123 -16.56 -22.56 1.27
CA ILE A 123 -15.79 -23.59 1.95
C ILE A 123 -16.71 -24.64 2.61
N ASP A 124 -17.95 -24.74 2.13
CA ASP A 124 -18.98 -25.70 2.58
C ASP A 124 -18.63 -27.17 2.25
N ASP A 125 -17.69 -27.37 1.32
CA ASP A 125 -17.19 -28.66 0.88
C ASP A 125 -15.65 -28.75 1.02
N PRO A 126 -15.09 -29.90 1.46
CA PRO A 126 -13.65 -30.07 1.60
C PRO A 126 -12.83 -29.80 0.32
N GLU A 127 -13.35 -30.14 -0.87
CA GLU A 127 -12.66 -29.85 -2.14
C GLU A 127 -12.66 -28.35 -2.44
N LYS A 128 -13.75 -27.65 -2.14
CA LYS A 128 -13.83 -26.19 -2.30
C LYS A 128 -12.93 -25.47 -1.28
N ALA A 129 -12.88 -25.96 -0.04
CA ALA A 129 -11.97 -25.46 0.99
C ALA A 129 -10.50 -25.63 0.59
N ASN A 130 -10.13 -26.73 -0.08
CA ASN A 130 -8.78 -26.88 -0.63
C ASN A 130 -8.46 -25.88 -1.75
N ARG A 131 -9.42 -25.59 -2.63
CA ARG A 131 -9.26 -24.53 -3.64
C ARG A 131 -9.15 -23.15 -3.01
N ALA A 132 -9.92 -22.90 -1.94
CA ALA A 132 -9.87 -21.68 -1.15
C ALA A 132 -8.46 -21.37 -0.64
N ILE A 133 -7.77 -22.37 -0.09
CA ILE A 133 -6.39 -22.21 0.39
C ILE A 133 -5.48 -21.71 -0.73
N GLY A 134 -5.58 -22.30 -1.93
CA GLY A 134 -4.78 -21.86 -3.08
C GLY A 134 -5.07 -20.41 -3.51
N THR A 135 -6.35 -20.01 -3.51
CA THR A 135 -6.72 -18.61 -3.81
C THR A 135 -6.26 -17.63 -2.75
N LEU A 136 -6.29 -18.02 -1.47
CA LEU A 136 -5.84 -17.19 -0.35
C LEU A 136 -4.31 -17.04 -0.35
N ASP A 137 -3.57 -18.11 -0.69
CA ASP A 137 -2.11 -18.04 -0.83
C ASP A 137 -1.69 -17.08 -1.97
N GLU A 138 -2.41 -17.08 -3.10
CA GLU A 138 -2.19 -16.09 -4.16
C GLU A 138 -2.60 -14.67 -3.74
N ALA A 139 -3.65 -14.51 -2.94
CA ALA A 139 -4.03 -13.22 -2.35
C ALA A 139 -2.92 -12.67 -1.43
N ILE A 140 -2.39 -13.50 -0.52
CA ILE A 140 -1.26 -13.15 0.36
C ILE A 140 -0.05 -12.74 -0.49
N LYS A 141 0.26 -13.48 -1.55
CA LYS A 141 1.37 -13.16 -2.45
C LYS A 141 1.20 -11.81 -3.16
N LYS A 142 -0.02 -11.47 -3.60
CA LYS A 142 -0.34 -10.14 -4.15
C LYS A 142 -0.11 -9.03 -3.13
N ILE A 143 -0.58 -9.20 -1.89
CA ILE A 143 -0.40 -8.21 -0.81
C ILE A 143 1.08 -8.06 -0.46
N ASN A 144 1.81 -9.17 -0.28
CA ASN A 144 3.24 -9.15 0.01
C ASN A 144 4.04 -8.44 -1.09
N LYS A 145 3.68 -8.64 -2.36
CA LYS A 145 4.28 -7.90 -3.47
C LYS A 145 4.01 -6.39 -3.35
N GLN A 146 2.77 -6.00 -3.06
CA GLN A 146 2.42 -4.59 -2.87
C GLN A 146 3.17 -3.96 -1.69
N ARG A 147 3.34 -4.68 -0.57
CA ARG A 147 4.13 -4.23 0.58
C ARG A 147 5.61 -4.08 0.25
N ALA A 148 6.18 -5.04 -0.49
CA ALA A 148 7.56 -4.94 -0.94
C ALA A 148 7.79 -3.71 -1.84
N ASP A 149 6.85 -3.43 -2.75
CA ASP A 149 6.90 -2.23 -3.59
C ASP A 149 6.80 -0.94 -2.75
N LEU A 150 5.93 -0.92 -1.74
CA LEU A 150 5.79 0.22 -0.81
C LEU A 150 7.04 0.44 0.04
N GLY A 151 7.64 -0.62 0.60
CA GLY A 151 8.90 -0.53 1.32
C GLY A 151 10.06 -0.04 0.45
N ALA A 152 10.12 -0.46 -0.81
CA ALA A 152 11.09 0.08 -1.76
C ALA A 152 10.88 1.58 -2.02
N TYR A 153 9.63 2.04 -2.14
CA TYR A 153 9.32 3.46 -2.25
C TYR A 153 9.71 4.23 -0.99
N GLN A 154 9.47 3.69 0.21
CA GLN A 154 9.88 4.30 1.47
C GLN A 154 11.41 4.47 1.51
N ASN A 155 12.18 3.41 1.29
CA ASN A 155 13.63 3.46 1.29
C ASN A 155 14.16 4.51 0.31
N ARG A 156 13.60 4.54 -0.92
CA ARG A 156 13.98 5.53 -1.92
C ARG A 156 13.68 6.96 -1.49
N LEU A 157 12.55 7.20 -0.84
CA LEU A 157 12.19 8.52 -0.31
C LEU A 157 13.12 8.92 0.83
N GLU A 158 13.44 8.01 1.76
CA GLU A 158 14.38 8.27 2.86
C GLU A 158 15.77 8.64 2.34
N TYR A 159 16.31 7.89 1.36
CA TYR A 159 17.57 8.24 0.71
C TYR A 159 17.50 9.59 -0.01
N THR A 160 16.37 9.89 -0.67
CA THR A 160 16.22 11.18 -1.34
C THR A 160 16.18 12.33 -0.34
N VAL A 161 15.48 12.18 0.78
CA VAL A 161 15.45 13.18 1.86
C VAL A 161 16.85 13.46 2.39
N ILE A 162 17.64 12.41 2.65
CA ILE A 162 19.03 12.57 3.09
C ILE A 162 19.86 13.33 2.03
N GLY A 163 19.76 12.93 0.75
CA GLY A 163 20.49 13.58 -0.33
C GLY A 163 20.11 15.06 -0.52
N VAL A 164 18.82 15.38 -0.41
CA VAL A 164 18.31 16.76 -0.52
C VAL A 164 18.78 17.60 0.66
N ASN A 165 18.78 17.05 1.88
CA ASN A 165 19.27 17.77 3.06
C ASN A 165 20.77 18.09 2.94
N VAL A 166 21.58 17.13 2.50
CA VAL A 166 23.02 17.34 2.27
C VAL A 166 23.24 18.39 1.17
N ALA A 167 22.45 18.34 0.08
CA ALA A 167 22.53 19.36 -0.96
C ALA A 167 22.13 20.75 -0.44
N ALA A 168 21.07 20.84 0.37
CA ALA A 168 20.61 22.08 0.98
C ALA A 168 21.67 22.67 1.94
N GLU A 169 22.30 21.84 2.77
CA GLU A 169 23.38 22.25 3.67
C GLU A 169 24.60 22.80 2.89
N ASN A 170 25.01 22.09 1.83
CA ASN A 170 26.12 22.54 0.99
C ASN A 170 25.80 23.84 0.25
N LEU A 171 24.58 24.00 -0.24
CA LEU A 171 24.12 25.22 -0.90
C LEU A 171 24.06 26.39 0.08
N GLN A 172 23.54 26.18 1.29
CA GLN A 172 23.51 27.21 2.33
C GLN A 172 24.93 27.62 2.75
N ALA A 173 25.85 26.68 2.89
CA ALA A 173 27.25 26.97 3.20
C ALA A 173 27.95 27.71 2.06
N ALA A 174 27.65 27.38 0.80
CA ALA A 174 28.15 28.12 -0.36
C ALA A 174 27.57 29.53 -0.43
N GLU A 175 26.27 29.70 -0.17
CA GLU A 175 25.61 31.01 -0.13
C GLU A 175 26.20 31.90 0.98
N SER A 176 26.41 31.37 2.19
CA SER A 176 27.04 32.10 3.29
C SER A 176 28.43 32.61 2.89
N ARG A 177 29.27 31.76 2.30
CA ARG A 177 30.61 32.16 1.84
C ARG A 177 30.56 33.26 0.78
N ILE A 178 29.64 33.17 -0.18
CA ILE A 178 29.50 34.20 -1.22
C ILE A 178 29.04 35.51 -0.58
N ARG A 179 28.00 35.47 0.26
CA ARG A 179 27.46 36.65 0.94
C ARG A 179 28.48 37.32 1.85
N ASP A 180 29.27 36.54 2.60
CA ASP A 180 30.31 37.07 3.48
C ASP A 180 31.44 37.74 2.68
N VAL A 181 31.84 37.18 1.54
CA VAL A 181 32.84 37.79 0.64
C VAL A 181 32.32 39.07 0.00
N ASP A 182 31.07 39.09 -0.46
CA ASP A 182 30.44 40.27 -1.05
C ASP A 182 30.29 41.39 -0.01
N MET A 183 29.89 41.07 1.22
CA MET A 183 29.84 42.03 2.33
C MET A 183 31.22 42.59 2.67
N ALA A 184 32.26 41.76 2.70
CA ALA A 184 33.63 42.22 2.94
C ALA A 184 34.12 43.18 1.84
N LYS A 185 33.76 42.92 0.58
CA LYS A 185 34.11 43.80 -0.55
C LYS A 185 33.38 45.14 -0.45
N GLU A 186 32.07 45.15 -0.19
CA GLU A 186 31.29 46.39 -0.03
C GLU A 186 31.82 47.26 1.12
N MET A 187 32.24 46.67 2.24
CA MET A 187 32.83 47.42 3.35
C MET A 187 34.18 48.05 3.00
N VAL A 188 34.98 47.41 2.13
CA VAL A 188 36.25 47.97 1.63
C VAL A 188 36.01 49.11 0.64
N ASP A 189 35.00 48.98 -0.22
CA ASP A 189 34.63 50.04 -1.16
C ASP A 189 33.96 51.23 -0.45
N TYR A 190 33.24 51.02 0.66
CA TYR A 190 32.67 52.09 1.48
C TYR A 190 33.71 52.85 2.32
N THR A 191 34.88 52.26 2.57
CA THR A 191 35.97 52.88 3.36
C THR A 191 37.04 53.57 2.51
N LYS A 192 36.99 53.44 1.18
CA LYS A 192 37.82 54.20 0.24
C LYS A 192 37.19 55.54 -0.12
#